data_AF-A0A2A7BYT4-F1
#
_entry.id   AF-A0A2A7BYT4-F1
#
_cell.length_a   1.000
_cell.length_b   1.000
_cell.length_c   1.000
_cell.angle_alpha   90.00
_cell.angle_beta   90.00
_cell.angle_gamma   90.00
#
_symmetry.space_group_name_H-M   'P 1'
#
loop_
_entity.id
_entity.type
_entity.pdbx_description
1 polymer ?
#
loop_
_entity_poly.entity_id
_entity_poly.type
_entity_poly.pdbx_seq_one_letter_code
_entity_poly.pdbx_strand_id
1 'polypeptide(L)'
;MKKWFSKTTNWMFVISMLCIVGAVGSPLVVYLRYSGYGDYTGIANLGPIGDFVGGTTVTFLTAASVFLLIGTNIMQRKELQMSRQSVDEMVNQTKASVEQMKASVQQAEEAKKETQITNETMKRQQFETTFFNMINLHHNILKELRYHDKVGRDAISEFYAELKGIYMNRIYREHQLSILKEGDIEELNELTIQFLIAQRLSEYEKKIIEVHCNPLWVHGYYTEFDTEKFSELQAVLNAGNDEIWNTIKANVIKDFEKNIKNNREKCINVLDNYDLEWYGDQGREIQIKHEYITKFENEYYVETLTALKCRAYETLYKEYENVIGHYYRNLYRIVKLIQNNTFDSESQERDNEEKRQYRGILRAQLSSFELLMLFYNISYSEKGKKFKELVAGINFFDDHLIEEDFIWKNDVTELANLNKYKYDEKTNSFYNGETLDG
;
A
#
# COMPACT_ATOMS: atom_id res chain seq x y z
N MET A 1 -68.29 12.72 -31.55
CA MET A 1 -69.39 11.77 -31.79
C MET A 1 -70.37 12.26 -32.87
N LYS A 2 -69.90 12.63 -34.07
CA LYS A 2 -70.77 13.07 -35.20
C LYS A 2 -70.07 12.82 -36.56
N LYS A 3 -70.22 11.60 -37.11
CA LYS A 3 -70.14 11.25 -38.55
C LYS A 3 -70.26 9.72 -38.71
N TRP A 4 -71.33 9.16 -38.13
CA TRP A 4 -71.50 7.70 -38.08
C TRP A 4 -71.87 7.13 -39.47
N PHE A 5 -72.65 7.86 -40.26
CA PHE A 5 -73.07 7.41 -41.59
C PHE A 5 -72.20 7.99 -42.72
N SER A 6 -71.72 7.14 -43.63
CA SER A 6 -71.23 7.64 -44.91
C SER A 6 -72.42 8.04 -45.79
N LYS A 7 -72.19 8.95 -46.74
CA LYS A 7 -73.20 9.38 -47.71
C LYS A 7 -73.82 8.15 -48.40
N THR A 8 -73.02 7.12 -48.67
CA THR A 8 -73.40 5.84 -49.27
C THR A 8 -74.35 5.01 -48.39
N THR A 9 -74.09 4.89 -47.08
CA THR A 9 -74.99 4.13 -46.17
C THR A 9 -76.35 4.79 -46.06
N ASN A 10 -76.41 6.13 -45.99
CA ASN A 10 -77.66 6.88 -45.97
C ASN A 10 -78.51 6.64 -47.22
N TRP A 11 -77.88 6.59 -48.39
CA TRP A 11 -78.58 6.24 -49.63
C TRP A 11 -79.16 4.83 -49.61
N MET A 12 -78.44 3.84 -49.06
CA MET A 12 -78.93 2.47 -48.93
C MET A 12 -80.15 2.36 -48.01
N PHE A 13 -80.16 3.10 -46.90
CA PHE A 13 -81.33 3.20 -46.01
C PHE A 13 -82.51 3.92 -46.67
N VAL A 14 -82.25 5.00 -47.42
CA VAL A 14 -83.30 5.73 -48.15
C VAL A 14 -83.91 4.88 -49.27
N ILE A 15 -83.08 4.16 -50.04
CA ILE A 15 -83.54 3.24 -51.09
C ILE A 15 -84.36 2.11 -50.47
N SER A 16 -83.88 1.51 -49.37
CA SER A 16 -84.66 0.49 -48.65
C SER A 16 -86.00 1.04 -48.14
N MET A 17 -86.02 2.25 -47.58
CA MET A 17 -87.24 2.92 -47.14
C MET A 17 -88.22 3.17 -48.31
N LEU A 18 -87.71 3.59 -49.47
CA LEU A 18 -88.52 3.73 -50.68
C LEU A 18 -89.06 2.38 -51.18
N CYS A 19 -88.28 1.31 -51.09
CA CYS A 19 -88.75 -0.04 -51.39
C CYS A 19 -89.83 -0.50 -50.39
N ILE A 20 -89.70 -0.19 -49.10
CA ILE A 20 -90.73 -0.48 -48.08
C ILE A 20 -92.01 0.32 -48.35
N VAL A 21 -91.89 1.60 -48.67
CA VAL A 21 -93.02 2.44 -49.08
C VAL A 21 -93.65 1.92 -50.37
N GLY A 22 -92.87 1.42 -51.33
CA GLY A 22 -93.36 0.76 -52.53
C GLY A 22 -94.08 -0.56 -52.22
N ALA A 23 -93.57 -1.37 -51.30
CA ALA A 23 -94.17 -2.61 -50.85
C ALA A 23 -95.50 -2.39 -50.10
N VAL A 24 -95.60 -1.34 -49.28
CA VAL A 24 -96.83 -0.97 -48.57
C VAL A 24 -97.79 -0.20 -49.48
N GLY A 25 -97.25 0.56 -50.43
CA GLY A 25 -97.99 1.35 -51.38
C GLY A 25 -98.62 0.52 -52.49
N SER A 26 -98.02 -0.58 -52.94
CA SER A 26 -98.58 -1.39 -54.04
C SER A 26 -99.95 -1.99 -53.70
N PRO A 27 -100.19 -2.59 -52.51
CA PRO A 27 -101.53 -3.04 -52.12
C PRO A 27 -102.52 -1.88 -51.95
N LEU A 28 -102.06 -0.74 -51.43
CA LEU A 28 -102.88 0.46 -51.19
C LEU A 28 -103.31 1.15 -52.49
N VAL A 29 -102.41 1.27 -53.47
CA VAL A 29 -102.72 1.85 -54.79
C VAL A 29 -103.68 0.96 -55.55
N VAL A 30 -103.48 -0.37 -55.51
CA VAL A 30 -104.45 -1.33 -56.06
C VAL A 30 -105.79 -1.20 -55.33
N TYR A 31 -105.80 -1.17 -54.00
CA TYR A 31 -107.03 -0.96 -53.22
C TYR A 31 -107.75 0.34 -53.61
N LEU A 32 -107.07 1.49 -53.67
CA LEU A 32 -107.67 2.77 -54.04
C LEU A 32 -108.15 2.80 -55.50
N ARG A 33 -107.35 2.28 -56.43
CA ARG A 33 -107.69 2.20 -57.87
C ARG A 33 -108.95 1.37 -58.11
N TYR A 34 -109.13 0.30 -57.34
CA TYR A 34 -110.27 -0.60 -57.47
C TYR A 34 -111.41 -0.32 -56.48
N SER A 35 -111.22 0.56 -55.46
CA SER A 35 -112.26 0.90 -54.47
C SER A 35 -113.50 1.62 -55.05
N GLY A 36 -113.37 2.24 -56.22
CA GLY A 36 -114.45 2.93 -56.91
C GLY A 36 -115.25 2.08 -57.90
N TYR A 37 -114.82 0.84 -58.18
CA TYR A 37 -115.57 -0.09 -59.04
C TYR A 37 -116.47 -0.96 -58.17
N GLY A 38 -117.71 -0.51 -58.00
CA GLY A 38 -118.75 -1.19 -57.22
C GLY A 38 -119.39 -2.39 -57.93
N ASP A 39 -118.62 -3.19 -58.67
CA ASP A 39 -119.10 -4.46 -59.21
C ASP A 39 -117.93 -5.39 -59.54
N TYR A 40 -117.81 -6.52 -58.82
CA TYR A 40 -117.13 -7.73 -59.31
C TYR A 40 -117.69 -9.00 -58.64
N THR A 41 -118.84 -9.46 -59.12
CA THR A 41 -119.09 -10.90 -59.25
C THR A 41 -117.99 -11.51 -60.12
N GLY A 42 -116.94 -12.05 -59.49
CA GLY A 42 -115.79 -12.61 -60.20
C GLY A 42 -114.54 -12.72 -59.32
N ILE A 43 -114.64 -13.36 -58.15
CA ILE A 43 -113.52 -13.55 -57.22
C ILE A 43 -112.33 -14.28 -57.89
N ALA A 44 -112.56 -15.06 -58.95
CA ALA A 44 -111.50 -15.69 -59.76
C ALA A 44 -110.63 -14.69 -60.56
N ASN A 45 -111.17 -13.53 -60.96
CA ASN A 45 -110.41 -12.49 -61.68
C ASN A 45 -109.55 -11.62 -60.75
N LEU A 46 -109.70 -11.78 -59.42
CA LEU A 46 -108.84 -11.15 -58.42
C LEU A 46 -107.56 -11.93 -58.15
N GLY A 47 -107.47 -13.21 -58.56
CA GLY A 47 -106.26 -14.04 -58.41
C GLY A 47 -105.03 -13.43 -59.10
N PRO A 48 -105.09 -13.08 -60.40
CA PRO A 48 -103.98 -12.42 -61.10
C PRO A 48 -103.58 -11.06 -60.50
N ILE A 49 -104.54 -10.32 -59.92
CA ILE A 49 -104.30 -9.05 -59.22
C ILE A 49 -103.61 -9.31 -57.88
N GLY A 50 -104.05 -10.33 -57.14
CA GLY A 50 -103.43 -10.79 -55.89
C GLY A 50 -102.01 -11.32 -56.10
N ASP A 51 -101.76 -12.06 -57.18
CA ASP A 51 -100.43 -12.54 -57.56
C ASP A 51 -99.51 -11.39 -57.98
N PHE A 52 -100.05 -10.37 -58.65
CA PHE A 52 -99.32 -9.15 -58.97
C PHE A 52 -98.97 -8.36 -57.69
N VAL A 53 -99.93 -8.14 -56.78
CA VAL A 53 -99.72 -7.44 -55.51
C VAL A 53 -98.75 -8.23 -54.62
N GLY A 54 -98.93 -9.54 -54.47
CA GLY A 54 -98.05 -10.41 -53.70
C GLY A 54 -96.64 -10.48 -54.28
N GLY A 55 -96.51 -10.70 -55.59
CA GLY A 55 -95.24 -10.74 -56.30
C GLY A 55 -94.47 -9.43 -56.23
N THR A 56 -95.15 -8.28 -56.43
CA THR A 56 -94.51 -6.96 -56.31
C THR A 56 -94.15 -6.63 -54.86
N THR A 57 -95.03 -6.89 -53.89
CA THR A 57 -94.78 -6.64 -52.46
C THR A 57 -93.58 -7.44 -51.96
N VAL A 58 -93.51 -8.73 -52.28
CA VAL A 58 -92.39 -9.60 -51.88
C VAL A 58 -91.10 -9.16 -52.57
N THR A 59 -91.14 -8.78 -53.84
CA THR A 59 -89.97 -8.29 -54.57
C THR A 59 -89.44 -6.99 -53.96
N PHE A 60 -90.32 -6.03 -53.63
CA PHE A 60 -89.93 -4.79 -52.97
C PHE A 60 -89.40 -5.01 -51.54
N LEU A 61 -89.99 -5.92 -50.75
CA LEU A 61 -89.50 -6.28 -49.42
C LEU A 61 -88.15 -7.02 -49.47
N THR A 62 -87.96 -7.89 -50.46
CA THR A 62 -86.68 -8.60 -50.68
C THR A 62 -85.60 -7.62 -51.10
N ALA A 63 -85.92 -6.69 -52.02
CA ALA A 63 -85.02 -5.61 -52.40
C ALA A 63 -84.66 -4.72 -51.19
N ALA A 64 -85.65 -4.33 -50.37
CA ALA A 64 -85.42 -3.58 -49.13
C ALA A 64 -84.46 -4.32 -48.16
N SER A 65 -84.63 -5.64 -48.01
CA SER A 65 -83.79 -6.49 -47.16
C SER A 65 -82.34 -6.59 -47.67
N VAL A 66 -82.15 -6.73 -48.98
CA VAL A 66 -80.82 -6.74 -49.61
C VAL A 66 -80.13 -5.39 -49.41
N PHE A 67 -80.82 -4.26 -49.61
CA PHE A 67 -80.23 -2.94 -49.40
C PHE A 67 -79.90 -2.68 -47.92
N LEU A 68 -80.70 -3.18 -46.96
CA LEU A 68 -80.39 -3.12 -45.53
C LEU A 68 -79.17 -3.99 -45.18
N LEU A 69 -79.09 -5.22 -45.69
CA LEU A 69 -77.96 -6.13 -45.48
C LEU A 69 -76.66 -5.55 -46.04
N ILE A 70 -76.70 -4.98 -47.25
CA ILE A 70 -75.53 -4.31 -47.84
C ILE A 70 -75.18 -3.06 -47.02
N GLY A 71 -76.16 -2.25 -46.60
CA GLY A 71 -75.94 -1.11 -45.71
C GLY A 71 -75.26 -1.50 -44.40
N THR A 72 -75.70 -2.61 -43.80
CA THR A 72 -75.15 -3.18 -42.56
C THR A 72 -73.74 -3.72 -42.79
N ASN A 73 -73.48 -4.43 -43.89
CA ASN A 73 -72.17 -4.97 -44.22
C ASN A 73 -71.14 -3.85 -44.49
N ILE A 74 -71.54 -2.77 -45.17
CA ILE A 74 -70.71 -1.58 -45.38
C ILE A 74 -70.37 -0.93 -44.05
N MET A 75 -71.34 -0.81 -43.14
CA MET A 75 -71.14 -0.25 -41.81
C MET A 75 -70.17 -1.09 -40.98
N GLN A 76 -70.36 -2.41 -40.93
CA GLN A 76 -69.47 -3.35 -40.24
C GLN A 76 -68.03 -3.34 -40.81
N ARG A 77 -67.87 -3.28 -42.13
CA ARG A 77 -66.54 -3.14 -42.76
C ARG A 77 -65.83 -1.85 -42.34
N LYS A 78 -66.57 -0.74 -42.25
CA LYS A 78 -66.03 0.55 -41.82
C LYS A 78 -65.66 0.55 -40.34
N GLU A 79 -66.48 -0.08 -39.50
CA GLU A 79 -66.19 -0.24 -38.07
C GLU A 79 -64.93 -1.10 -37.84
N LEU A 80 -64.79 -2.22 -38.55
CA LEU A 80 -63.58 -3.05 -38.52
C LEU A 80 -62.34 -2.30 -38.99
N GLN A 81 -62.47 -1.44 -40.00
CA GLN A 81 -61.36 -0.60 -40.46
C GLN A 81 -60.93 0.41 -39.38
N MET A 82 -61.88 1.10 -38.74
CA MET A 82 -61.57 2.02 -37.64
C MET A 82 -60.99 1.28 -36.43
N SER A 83 -61.48 0.08 -36.13
CA SER A 83 -60.96 -0.77 -35.06
C SER A 83 -59.50 -1.17 -35.34
N ARG A 84 -59.18 -1.63 -36.55
CA ARG A 84 -57.79 -1.92 -36.95
C ARG A 84 -56.88 -0.69 -36.81
N GLN A 85 -57.35 0.47 -37.27
CA GLN A 85 -56.60 1.72 -37.11
C GLN A 85 -56.33 2.06 -35.64
N SER A 86 -57.32 1.91 -34.76
CA SER A 86 -57.14 2.14 -33.32
C SER A 86 -56.16 1.16 -32.67
N VAL A 87 -56.16 -0.11 -33.11
CA VAL A 87 -55.21 -1.13 -32.65
C VAL A 87 -53.80 -0.80 -33.12
N ASP A 88 -53.63 -0.41 -34.39
CA ASP A 88 -52.34 0.00 -34.94
C ASP A 88 -51.77 1.21 -34.18
N GLU A 89 -52.62 2.19 -33.87
CA GLU A 89 -52.23 3.38 -33.10
C GLU A 89 -51.84 3.03 -31.67
N MET A 90 -52.58 2.12 -31.00
CA MET A 90 -52.23 1.58 -29.69
C MET A 90 -50.92 0.79 -29.70
N VAL A 91 -50.68 -0.02 -30.73
CA VAL A 91 -49.41 -0.75 -30.92
C VAL A 91 -48.26 0.23 -31.09
N ASN A 92 -48.44 1.30 -31.87
CA ASN A 92 -47.42 2.33 -32.05
C ASN A 92 -47.13 3.10 -30.74
N GLN A 93 -48.16 3.43 -29.95
CA GLN A 93 -47.98 4.02 -28.63
C GLN A 93 -47.27 3.07 -27.66
N THR A 94 -47.61 1.78 -27.70
CA THR A 94 -46.97 0.76 -26.86
C THR A 94 -45.49 0.61 -27.24
N LYS A 95 -45.16 0.61 -28.54
CA LYS A 95 -43.77 0.59 -29.02
C LYS A 95 -42.99 1.81 -28.51
N ALA A 96 -43.54 3.01 -28.64
CA ALA A 96 -42.91 4.23 -28.14
C ALA A 96 -42.72 4.20 -26.61
N SER A 97 -43.71 3.70 -25.86
CA SER A 97 -43.61 3.54 -24.41
C SER A 97 -42.55 2.52 -24.00
N VAL A 98 -42.42 1.40 -24.73
CA VAL A 98 -41.37 0.40 -24.49
C VAL A 98 -39.99 0.98 -24.80
N GLU A 99 -39.84 1.75 -25.86
CA GLU A 99 -38.58 2.45 -26.17
C GLU A 99 -38.20 3.46 -25.10
N GLN A 100 -39.16 4.26 -24.61
CA GLN A 100 -38.95 5.17 -23.48
C GLN A 100 -38.54 4.42 -22.20
N MET A 101 -39.19 3.29 -21.91
CA MET A 101 -38.85 2.47 -20.75
C MET A 101 -37.43 1.89 -20.86
N LYS A 102 -37.03 1.41 -22.05
CA LYS A 102 -35.66 0.93 -22.30
C LYS A 102 -34.63 2.04 -22.09
N ALA A 103 -34.88 3.23 -22.63
CA ALA A 103 -34.00 4.38 -22.43
C ALA A 103 -33.91 4.78 -20.94
N SER A 104 -35.03 4.75 -20.21
CA SER A 104 -35.06 5.05 -18.77
C SER A 104 -34.29 4.01 -17.94
N VAL A 105 -34.38 2.72 -18.28
CA VAL A 105 -33.59 1.66 -17.63
C VAL A 105 -32.11 1.85 -17.90
N GLN A 106 -31.71 2.13 -19.15
CA GLN A 106 -30.32 2.41 -19.51
C GLN A 106 -29.76 3.61 -18.74
N GLN A 107 -30.52 4.72 -18.67
CA GLN A 107 -30.15 5.90 -17.87
C GLN A 107 -29.97 5.56 -16.39
N ALA A 108 -30.84 4.72 -15.83
CA ALA A 108 -30.72 4.29 -14.44
C ALA A 108 -29.48 3.39 -14.19
N GLU A 109 -29.12 2.54 -15.14
CA GLU A 109 -27.89 1.74 -15.09
C GLU A 109 -26.63 2.60 -15.19
N GLU A 110 -26.60 3.57 -16.10
CA GLU A 110 -25.51 4.54 -16.23
C GLU A 110 -25.36 5.40 -14.97
N ALA A 111 -26.46 5.93 -14.44
CA ALA A 111 -26.44 6.71 -13.19
C ALA A 111 -25.93 5.90 -11.99
N LYS A 112 -26.24 4.59 -11.92
CA LYS A 112 -25.68 3.71 -10.88
C LYS A 112 -24.18 3.53 -11.03
N LYS A 113 -23.69 3.34 -12.26
CA LYS A 113 -22.24 3.23 -12.54
C LYS A 113 -21.52 4.52 -12.17
N GLU A 114 -22.06 5.68 -12.56
CA GLU A 114 -21.52 6.99 -12.22
C GLU A 114 -21.49 7.21 -10.70
N THR A 115 -22.55 6.83 -10.00
CA THR A 115 -22.61 6.90 -8.53
C THR A 115 -21.54 6.02 -7.88
N GLN A 116 -21.31 4.82 -8.41
CA GLN A 116 -20.27 3.92 -7.91
C GLN A 116 -18.86 4.50 -8.12
N ILE A 117 -18.56 4.98 -9.33
CA ILE A 117 -17.28 5.64 -9.67
C ILE A 117 -17.06 6.86 -8.78
N THR A 118 -18.11 7.66 -8.57
CA THR A 118 -18.05 8.84 -7.68
C THR A 118 -17.75 8.43 -6.25
N ASN A 119 -18.40 7.39 -5.72
CA ASN A 119 -18.14 6.90 -4.37
C ASN A 119 -16.70 6.38 -4.21
N GLU A 120 -16.18 5.65 -5.20
CA GLU A 120 -14.80 5.15 -5.20
C GLU A 120 -13.79 6.31 -5.26
N THR A 121 -14.04 7.30 -6.13
CA THR A 121 -13.23 8.52 -6.24
C THR A 121 -13.23 9.31 -4.92
N MET A 122 -14.39 9.48 -4.29
CA MET A 122 -14.51 10.16 -2.99
C MET A 122 -13.75 9.45 -1.88
N LYS A 123 -13.80 8.11 -1.82
CA LYS A 123 -13.00 7.32 -0.86
C LYS A 123 -11.50 7.52 -1.09
N ARG A 124 -11.06 7.51 -2.35
CA ARG A 124 -9.66 7.77 -2.71
C ARG A 124 -9.23 9.17 -2.29
N GLN A 125 -10.01 10.20 -2.60
CA GLN A 125 -9.74 11.58 -2.18
C GLN A 125 -9.71 11.74 -0.64
N GLN A 126 -10.62 11.08 0.08
CA GLN A 126 -10.63 11.10 1.54
C GLN A 126 -9.36 10.44 2.12
N PHE A 127 -8.94 9.32 1.54
CA PHE A 127 -7.67 8.68 1.89
C PHE A 127 -6.49 9.61 1.63
N GLU A 128 -6.36 10.14 0.40
CA GLU A 128 -5.25 11.01 -0.01
C GLU A 128 -5.16 12.25 0.89
N THR A 129 -6.30 12.90 1.17
CA THR A 129 -6.39 14.03 2.10
C THR A 129 -5.87 13.64 3.49
N THR A 130 -6.29 12.49 4.02
CA THR A 130 -5.84 12.00 5.33
C THR A 130 -4.35 11.68 5.32
N PHE A 131 -3.87 11.01 4.27
CA PHE A 131 -2.48 10.62 4.09
C PHE A 131 -1.55 11.84 4.05
N PHE A 132 -1.83 12.84 3.20
CA PHE A 132 -1.02 14.05 3.12
C PHE A 132 -1.09 14.90 4.39
N ASN A 133 -2.25 14.94 5.07
CA ASN A 133 -2.34 15.57 6.39
C ASN A 133 -1.45 14.88 7.43
N MET A 134 -1.39 13.54 7.43
CA MET A 134 -0.49 12.83 8.34
C MET A 134 0.98 13.04 8.00
N ILE A 135 1.35 13.15 6.72
CA ILE A 135 2.70 13.56 6.30
C ILE A 135 3.02 14.96 6.84
N ASN A 136 2.11 15.91 6.72
CA ASN A 136 2.31 17.25 7.25
C ASN A 136 2.48 17.26 8.78
N LEU A 137 1.68 16.44 9.49
CA LEU A 137 1.86 16.25 10.94
C LEU A 137 3.22 15.62 11.26
N HIS A 138 3.68 14.65 10.47
CA HIS A 138 5.00 14.04 10.62
C HIS A 138 6.13 15.06 10.42
N HIS A 139 6.01 15.93 9.40
CA HIS A 139 6.95 17.04 9.20
C HIS A 139 6.95 18.03 10.37
N ASN A 140 5.80 18.31 10.98
CA ASN A 140 5.74 19.18 12.15
C ASN A 140 6.41 18.53 13.37
N ILE A 141 6.14 17.24 13.61
CA ILE A 141 6.83 16.48 14.67
C ILE A 141 8.34 16.49 14.44
N LEU A 142 8.79 16.27 13.21
CA LEU A 142 10.21 16.35 12.87
C LEU A 142 10.76 17.75 13.19
N LYS A 143 10.12 18.83 12.72
CA LYS A 143 10.59 20.20 13.00
C LYS A 143 10.67 20.53 14.49
N GLU A 144 9.78 19.95 15.29
CA GLU A 144 9.74 20.14 16.75
C GLU A 144 10.67 19.18 17.51
N LEU A 145 11.22 18.17 16.86
CA LEU A 145 12.15 17.21 17.45
C LEU A 145 13.47 17.91 17.78
N ARG A 146 13.90 17.78 19.04
CA ARG A 146 15.08 18.46 19.58
C ARG A 146 16.03 17.48 20.24
N TYR A 147 17.32 17.71 20.03
CA TYR A 147 18.41 17.07 20.75
C TYR A 147 19.44 18.15 21.08
N HIS A 148 19.58 18.49 22.35
CA HIS A 148 20.36 19.65 22.80
C HIS A 148 20.02 20.94 22.02
N ASP A 149 20.99 21.50 21.30
CA ASP A 149 20.86 22.70 20.46
C ASP A 149 20.35 22.41 19.04
N LYS A 150 20.29 21.13 18.64
CA LYS A 150 19.85 20.71 17.31
C LYS A 150 18.34 20.51 17.23
N VAL A 151 17.81 20.72 16.04
CA VAL A 151 16.38 20.61 15.73
C VAL A 151 16.16 19.90 14.41
N GLY A 152 14.99 19.28 14.22
CA GLY A 152 14.66 18.72 12.92
C GLY A 152 15.54 17.54 12.54
N ARG A 153 16.01 17.54 11.29
CA ARG A 153 16.89 16.51 10.74
C ARG A 153 18.25 16.48 11.43
N ASP A 154 18.77 17.63 11.84
CA ASP A 154 20.07 17.70 12.54
C ASP A 154 20.00 16.94 13.86
N ALA A 155 18.87 17.03 14.57
CA ALA A 155 18.67 16.27 15.80
C ALA A 155 18.61 14.75 15.56
N ILE A 156 18.09 14.29 14.41
CA ILE A 156 18.13 12.86 14.04
C ILE A 156 19.57 12.41 13.78
N SER A 157 20.38 13.23 13.10
CA SER A 157 21.81 12.95 12.90
C SER A 157 22.58 12.90 14.22
N GLU A 158 22.25 13.76 15.19
CA GLU A 158 22.85 13.66 16.52
C GLU A 158 22.39 12.42 17.28
N PHE A 159 21.12 11.99 17.17
CA PHE A 159 20.70 10.72 17.75
C PHE A 159 21.45 9.52 17.16
N TYR A 160 21.79 9.57 15.88
CA TYR A 160 22.65 8.58 15.24
C TYR A 160 24.09 8.62 15.82
N ALA A 161 24.66 9.82 15.97
CA ALA A 161 25.98 9.99 16.58
C ALA A 161 26.00 9.51 18.04
N GLU A 162 24.95 9.81 18.80
CA GLU A 162 24.75 9.33 20.18
C GLU A 162 24.64 7.81 20.23
N LEU A 163 23.88 7.18 19.33
CA LEU A 163 23.82 5.72 19.23
C LEU A 163 25.21 5.11 18.99
N LYS A 164 25.97 5.71 18.06
CA LYS A 164 27.35 5.29 17.78
C LYS A 164 28.24 5.46 19.01
N GLY A 165 28.11 6.58 19.73
CA GLY A 165 28.83 6.84 20.98
C GLY A 165 28.49 5.86 22.10
N ILE A 166 27.20 5.56 22.30
CA ILE A 166 26.73 4.55 23.26
C ILE A 166 27.34 3.19 22.93
N TYR A 167 27.32 2.80 21.65
CA TYR A 167 27.91 1.54 21.22
C TYR A 167 29.43 1.52 21.52
N MET A 168 30.17 2.46 20.94
CA MET A 168 31.64 2.51 20.98
C MET A 168 32.23 2.71 22.37
N ASN A 169 31.50 3.30 23.31
CA ASN A 169 32.01 3.54 24.66
C ASN A 169 31.37 2.60 25.69
N ARG A 170 30.06 2.72 25.86
CA ARG A 170 29.35 2.03 26.96
C ARG A 170 29.21 0.55 26.68
N ILE A 171 28.70 0.18 25.50
CA ILE A 171 28.48 -1.23 25.16
C ILE A 171 29.80 -1.96 24.98
N TYR A 172 30.78 -1.30 24.37
CA TYR A 172 32.17 -1.75 24.30
C TYR A 172 32.69 -2.18 25.68
N ARG A 173 32.70 -1.25 26.66
CA ARG A 173 33.24 -1.51 28.00
C ARG A 173 32.43 -2.58 28.75
N GLU A 174 31.10 -2.50 28.68
CA GLU A 174 30.22 -3.49 29.33
C GLU A 174 30.47 -4.90 28.79
N HIS A 175 30.62 -5.06 27.47
CA HIS A 175 30.85 -6.35 26.84
C HIS A 175 32.24 -6.89 27.14
N GLN A 176 33.27 -6.04 27.07
CA GLN A 176 34.64 -6.36 27.46
C GLN A 176 34.70 -6.90 28.89
N LEU A 177 34.09 -6.18 29.84
CA LEU A 177 34.02 -6.62 31.24
C LEU A 177 33.25 -7.93 31.42
N SER A 178 32.22 -8.19 30.60
CA SER A 178 31.48 -9.46 30.64
C SER A 178 32.38 -10.64 30.29
N ILE A 179 33.17 -10.52 29.20
CA ILE A 179 34.10 -11.56 28.76
C ILE A 179 35.15 -11.85 29.85
N LEU A 180 35.72 -10.80 30.44
CA LEU A 180 36.73 -10.96 31.50
C LEU A 180 36.16 -11.58 32.80
N LYS A 181 34.89 -11.31 33.10
CA LYS A 181 34.21 -11.89 34.28
C LYS A 181 33.88 -13.37 34.10
N GLU A 182 33.48 -13.77 32.90
CA GLU A 182 33.08 -15.15 32.57
C GLU A 182 34.28 -16.05 32.24
N GLY A 183 35.42 -15.48 31.88
CA GLY A 183 36.61 -16.22 31.44
C GLY A 183 37.28 -17.10 32.50
N ASP A 184 38.02 -18.11 32.07
CA ASP A 184 38.94 -18.90 32.89
C ASP A 184 40.04 -18.05 33.56
N ILE A 185 40.46 -18.44 34.76
CA ILE A 185 41.46 -17.68 35.54
C ILE A 185 42.87 -17.79 34.96
N GLU A 186 43.22 -18.89 34.31
CA GLU A 186 44.53 -19.11 33.68
C GLU A 186 44.71 -18.20 32.46
N GLU A 187 43.72 -18.18 31.58
CA GLU A 187 43.64 -17.26 30.44
C GLU A 187 43.62 -15.79 30.89
N LEU A 188 42.85 -15.47 31.94
CA LEU A 188 42.85 -14.11 32.50
C LEU A 188 44.23 -13.72 33.04
N ASN A 189 44.94 -14.64 33.70
CA ASN A 189 46.30 -14.43 34.15
C ASN A 189 47.23 -14.16 32.97
N GLU A 190 47.14 -14.97 31.91
CA GLU A 190 47.93 -14.83 30.69
C GLU A 190 47.72 -13.45 30.04
N LEU A 191 46.48 -13.07 29.79
CA LEU A 191 46.16 -11.76 29.23
C LEU A 191 46.69 -10.62 30.12
N THR A 192 46.52 -10.74 31.43
CA THR A 192 46.95 -9.71 32.40
C THR A 192 48.47 -9.50 32.37
N ILE A 193 49.26 -10.58 32.37
CA ILE A 193 50.72 -10.45 32.32
C ILE A 193 51.19 -9.93 30.96
N GLN A 194 50.58 -10.37 29.86
CA GLN A 194 50.90 -9.85 28.53
C GLN A 194 50.64 -8.35 28.46
N PHE A 195 49.53 -7.88 29.03
CA PHE A 195 49.18 -6.47 29.05
C PHE A 195 50.14 -5.63 29.91
N LEU A 196 50.45 -6.08 31.13
CA LEU A 196 51.41 -5.41 32.00
C LEU A 196 52.80 -5.30 31.37
N ILE A 197 53.25 -6.34 30.67
CA ILE A 197 54.52 -6.32 29.95
C ILE A 197 54.44 -5.32 28.79
N ALA A 198 53.40 -5.38 27.96
CA ALA A 198 53.26 -4.51 26.80
C ALA A 198 53.16 -3.03 27.18
N GLN A 199 52.43 -2.70 28.25
CA GLN A 199 52.37 -1.35 28.78
C GLN A 199 53.74 -0.85 29.23
N ARG A 200 54.47 -1.67 30.00
CA ARG A 200 55.82 -1.30 30.48
C ARG A 200 56.82 -1.18 29.33
N LEU A 201 56.63 -1.95 28.25
CA LEU A 201 57.40 -1.83 27.04
C LEU A 201 57.13 -0.48 26.36
N SER A 202 55.86 -0.09 26.18
CA SER A 202 55.51 1.22 25.61
C SER A 202 56.10 2.38 26.44
N GLU A 203 56.00 2.33 27.77
CA GLU A 203 56.63 3.33 28.65
C GLU A 203 58.17 3.38 28.51
N TYR A 204 58.81 2.23 28.28
CA TYR A 204 60.25 2.13 28.08
C TYR A 204 60.68 2.68 26.72
N GLU A 205 59.99 2.27 25.65
CA GLU A 205 60.20 2.77 24.29
C GLU A 205 60.02 4.28 24.22
N LYS A 206 58.96 4.82 24.83
CA LYS A 206 58.73 6.27 24.90
C LYS A 206 59.91 7.01 25.54
N LYS A 207 60.42 6.53 26.69
CA LYS A 207 61.59 7.14 27.34
C LYS A 207 62.83 7.09 26.47
N ILE A 208 63.03 6.00 25.71
CA ILE A 208 64.17 5.91 24.80
C ILE A 208 64.01 6.85 23.62
N ILE A 209 62.81 6.96 23.05
CA ILE A 209 62.53 7.93 21.99
C ILE A 209 62.88 9.34 22.49
N GLU A 210 62.42 9.70 23.70
CA GLU A 210 62.68 10.99 24.34
C GLU A 210 64.17 11.31 24.52
N VAL A 211 65.01 10.31 24.77
CA VAL A 211 66.43 10.50 25.11
C VAL A 211 67.38 10.24 23.94
N HIS A 212 67.06 9.31 23.03
CA HIS A 212 68.01 8.75 22.07
C HIS A 212 67.60 8.93 20.59
N CYS A 213 66.31 9.13 20.31
CA CYS A 213 65.80 9.23 18.93
C CYS A 213 65.61 10.68 18.45
N ASN A 214 66.24 11.67 19.11
CA ASN A 214 66.19 13.09 18.72
C ASN A 214 64.79 13.60 18.31
N PRO A 215 63.76 13.45 19.15
CA PRO A 215 62.39 13.75 18.76
C PRO A 215 62.17 15.26 18.55
N LEU A 216 61.41 15.60 17.50
CA LEU A 216 60.91 16.94 17.23
C LEU A 216 59.58 17.14 17.95
N TRP A 217 59.53 18.08 18.89
CA TRP A 217 58.36 18.34 19.73
C TRP A 217 57.49 19.48 19.19
N VAL A 218 56.18 19.24 19.08
CA VAL A 218 55.17 20.23 18.75
C VAL A 218 54.01 20.09 19.74
N HIS A 219 53.68 21.17 20.46
CA HIS A 219 52.59 21.21 21.46
C HIS A 219 52.62 20.08 22.52
N GLY A 220 53.82 19.62 22.92
CA GLY A 220 53.98 18.60 23.96
C GLY A 220 53.96 17.14 23.49
N TYR A 221 53.87 16.91 22.18
CA TYR A 221 54.01 15.59 21.57
C TYR A 221 55.14 15.60 20.54
N TYR A 222 55.87 14.50 20.38
CA TYR A 222 56.83 14.39 19.30
C TYR A 222 56.10 14.09 17.99
N THR A 223 56.40 14.83 16.93
CA THR A 223 55.77 14.65 15.61
C THR A 223 56.65 13.82 14.66
N GLU A 224 57.96 13.83 14.89
CA GLU A 224 58.95 13.07 14.14
C GLU A 224 60.09 12.66 15.10
N PHE A 225 60.68 11.49 14.86
CA PHE A 225 61.86 11.01 15.56
C PHE A 225 62.74 10.21 14.59
N ASP A 226 63.99 9.98 14.99
CA ASP A 226 64.96 9.19 14.23
C ASP A 226 64.50 7.72 14.16
N THR A 227 63.86 7.38 13.04
CA THR A 227 63.27 6.06 12.80
C THR A 227 64.31 4.97 12.61
N GLU A 228 65.53 5.31 12.18
CA GLU A 228 66.63 4.36 12.04
C GLU A 228 67.11 3.90 13.41
N LYS A 229 67.38 4.84 14.33
CA LYS A 229 67.73 4.53 15.73
C LYS A 229 66.63 3.77 16.47
N PHE A 230 65.37 4.14 16.20
CA PHE A 230 64.25 3.41 16.79
C PHE A 230 64.15 1.98 16.23
N SER A 231 64.43 1.78 14.94
CA SER A 231 64.47 0.45 14.32
C SER A 231 65.61 -0.41 14.88
N GLU A 232 66.78 0.18 15.12
CA GLU A 232 67.90 -0.47 15.80
C GLU A 232 67.51 -0.92 17.22
N LEU A 233 66.85 -0.05 17.98
CA LEU A 233 66.32 -0.38 19.31
C LEU A 233 65.34 -1.56 19.23
N GLN A 234 64.39 -1.51 18.31
CA GLN A 234 63.43 -2.61 18.12
C GLN A 234 64.15 -3.92 17.78
N ALA A 235 65.22 -3.88 16.99
CA ALA A 235 66.03 -5.08 16.71
C ALA A 235 66.71 -5.64 17.97
N VAL A 236 67.25 -4.78 18.84
CA VAL A 236 67.85 -5.19 20.12
C VAL A 236 66.81 -5.77 21.08
N LEU A 237 65.65 -5.14 21.19
CA LEU A 237 64.52 -5.61 22.00
C LEU A 237 63.99 -6.97 21.51
N ASN A 238 63.80 -7.12 20.20
CA ASN A 238 63.32 -8.36 19.58
C ASN A 238 64.35 -9.50 19.70
N ALA A 239 65.65 -9.19 19.68
CA ALA A 239 66.72 -10.16 19.91
C ALA A 239 66.86 -10.54 21.40
N GLY A 240 66.19 -9.84 22.32
CA GLY A 240 66.28 -10.07 23.76
C GLY A 240 67.61 -9.61 24.38
N ASN A 241 68.34 -8.73 23.70
CA ASN A 241 69.69 -8.31 24.09
C ASN A 241 69.73 -7.04 24.97
N ASP A 242 68.58 -6.44 25.28
CA ASP A 242 68.50 -5.28 26.17
C ASP A 242 68.42 -5.72 27.65
N GLU A 243 69.52 -5.57 28.39
CA GLU A 243 69.61 -5.95 29.81
C GLU A 243 68.68 -5.13 30.72
N ILE A 244 68.46 -3.85 30.40
CA ILE A 244 67.62 -2.95 31.19
C ILE A 244 66.16 -3.37 31.05
N TRP A 245 65.70 -3.53 29.81
CA TRP A 245 64.36 -4.03 29.50
C TRP A 245 64.12 -5.41 30.10
N ASN A 246 65.07 -6.34 29.95
CA ASN A 246 64.94 -7.68 30.53
C ASN A 246 64.79 -7.65 32.06
N THR A 247 65.50 -6.73 32.73
CA THR A 247 65.36 -6.51 34.18
C THR A 247 63.98 -5.93 34.53
N ILE A 248 63.50 -4.94 33.77
CA ILE A 248 62.15 -4.36 33.95
C ILE A 248 61.09 -5.45 33.77
N LYS A 249 61.15 -6.21 32.68
CA LYS A 249 60.23 -7.30 32.36
C LYS A 249 60.22 -8.38 33.45
N ALA A 250 61.38 -8.79 33.97
CA ALA A 250 61.47 -9.76 35.07
C ALA A 250 60.81 -9.24 36.36
N ASN A 251 60.96 -7.95 36.67
CA ASN A 251 60.30 -7.33 37.82
C ASN A 251 58.78 -7.30 37.66
N VAL A 252 58.27 -7.00 36.46
CA VAL A 252 56.84 -7.04 36.15
C VAL A 252 56.26 -8.43 36.37
N ILE A 253 56.93 -9.48 35.86
CA ILE A 253 56.53 -10.87 36.04
C ILE A 253 56.49 -11.24 37.52
N LYS A 254 57.55 -10.90 38.27
CA LYS A 254 57.64 -11.19 39.70
C LYS A 254 56.56 -10.49 40.52
N ASP A 255 56.24 -9.24 40.20
CA ASP A 255 55.17 -8.48 40.85
C ASP A 255 53.80 -9.10 40.57
N PHE A 256 53.54 -9.45 39.31
CA PHE A 256 52.33 -10.16 38.90
C PHE A 256 52.15 -11.49 39.64
N GLU A 257 53.18 -12.34 39.66
CA GLU A 257 53.13 -13.65 40.33
C GLU A 257 52.82 -13.54 41.83
N LYS A 258 53.38 -12.51 42.48
CA LYS A 258 53.22 -12.32 43.92
C LYS A 258 51.89 -11.66 44.30
N ASN A 259 51.45 -10.68 43.52
CA ASN A 259 50.43 -9.73 43.95
C ASN A 259 49.11 -9.83 43.18
N ILE A 260 49.10 -10.39 41.96
CA ILE A 260 47.96 -10.34 41.03
C ILE A 260 47.48 -11.73 40.61
N LYS A 261 48.39 -12.66 40.31
CA LYS A 261 48.09 -14.00 39.79
C LYS A 261 47.01 -14.72 40.60
N ASN A 262 46.07 -15.35 39.91
CA ASN A 262 44.91 -16.06 40.45
C ASN A 262 43.91 -15.20 41.25
N ASN A 263 44.07 -13.87 41.26
CA ASN A 263 43.09 -12.96 41.84
C ASN A 263 42.32 -12.27 40.71
N ARG A 264 41.13 -12.80 40.39
CA ARG A 264 40.27 -12.30 39.31
C ARG A 264 39.98 -10.81 39.42
N GLU A 265 39.64 -10.32 40.60
CA GLU A 265 39.32 -8.90 40.81
C GLU A 265 40.52 -8.02 40.47
N LYS A 266 41.72 -8.39 40.91
CA LYS A 266 42.95 -7.66 40.58
C LYS A 266 43.29 -7.74 39.09
N CYS A 267 43.14 -8.90 38.46
CA CYS A 267 43.36 -9.03 37.02
C CYS A 267 42.38 -8.15 36.23
N ILE A 268 41.09 -8.17 36.57
CA ILE A 268 40.08 -7.32 35.92
C ILE A 268 40.40 -5.84 36.18
N ASN A 269 40.78 -5.44 37.40
CA ASN A 269 41.13 -4.05 37.69
C ASN A 269 42.35 -3.59 36.90
N VAL A 270 43.35 -4.46 36.70
CA VAL A 270 44.49 -4.15 35.81
C VAL A 270 43.97 -3.93 34.40
N LEU A 271 43.14 -4.82 33.88
CA LEU A 271 42.64 -4.72 32.51
C LEU A 271 41.66 -3.53 32.31
N ASP A 272 40.78 -3.21 33.26
CA ASP A 272 39.80 -2.12 33.16
C ASP A 272 40.42 -0.72 33.37
N ASN A 273 41.44 -0.58 34.23
CA ASN A 273 42.01 0.73 34.58
C ASN A 273 42.83 1.38 33.45
N TYR A 274 43.21 0.64 32.42
CA TYR A 274 44.12 1.13 31.39
C TYR A 274 43.42 1.57 30.10
N ASP A 275 42.11 1.86 30.15
CA ASP A 275 41.29 2.24 28.99
C ASP A 275 41.69 1.38 27.79
N LEU A 276 41.56 0.06 27.98
CA LEU A 276 41.85 -0.97 26.99
C LEU A 276 40.98 -0.76 25.75
N GLU A 277 41.36 0.17 24.88
CA GLU A 277 40.98 0.18 23.48
C GLU A 277 41.71 -1.01 22.84
N TRP A 278 41.10 -2.19 22.92
CA TRP A 278 41.46 -3.39 22.13
C TRP A 278 41.47 -3.03 20.64
N TYR A 279 40.79 -1.94 20.27
CA TYR A 279 40.93 -1.25 19.00
C TYR A 279 40.84 0.27 19.16
N GLY A 280 41.91 0.98 18.78
CA GLY A 280 41.91 2.43 18.62
C GLY A 280 41.95 2.78 17.13
N ASP A 281 41.06 3.68 16.69
CA ASP A 281 40.91 4.17 15.31
C ASP A 281 42.14 4.99 14.81
N GLN A 282 43.16 5.12 15.65
CA GLN A 282 44.37 5.92 15.41
C GLN A 282 45.61 5.10 15.79
N GLY A 283 45.93 4.08 15.01
CA GLY A 283 47.28 3.48 14.95
C GLY A 283 47.87 2.97 16.27
N ARG A 284 47.57 1.71 16.60
CA ARG A 284 48.26 0.72 17.47
C ARG A 284 49.03 1.24 18.69
N GLU A 285 48.84 0.57 19.84
CA GLU A 285 49.95 0.43 20.79
C GLU A 285 50.16 -0.97 21.38
N ILE A 286 49.20 -1.90 21.36
CA ILE A 286 49.43 -3.27 21.86
C ILE A 286 48.66 -4.31 21.03
N GLN A 287 49.33 -4.99 20.10
CA GLN A 287 48.76 -6.15 19.38
C GLN A 287 48.97 -7.42 20.21
N ILE A 288 48.22 -7.56 21.30
CA ILE A 288 48.16 -8.82 22.05
C ILE A 288 47.31 -9.81 21.27
N LYS A 289 47.90 -10.97 20.96
CA LYS A 289 47.14 -12.12 20.45
C LYS A 289 46.68 -12.94 21.64
N HIS A 290 45.39 -12.90 21.92
CA HIS A 290 44.79 -13.63 23.02
C HIS A 290 43.38 -14.10 22.63
N GLU A 291 42.94 -15.24 23.19
CA GLU A 291 41.63 -15.81 22.89
C GLU A 291 40.50 -14.81 23.20
N TYR A 292 40.56 -14.14 24.36
CA TYR A 292 39.55 -13.13 24.74
C TYR A 292 39.48 -11.93 23.81
N ILE A 293 40.61 -11.44 23.32
CA ILE A 293 40.64 -10.33 22.35
C ILE A 293 40.02 -10.80 21.04
N THR A 294 40.41 -11.99 20.57
CA THR A 294 39.88 -12.58 19.34
C THR A 294 38.37 -12.80 19.45
N LYS A 295 37.90 -13.31 20.59
CA LYS A 295 36.48 -13.51 20.87
C LYS A 295 35.72 -12.19 20.81
N PHE A 296 36.21 -11.14 21.47
CA PHE A 296 35.59 -9.83 21.45
C PHE A 296 35.61 -9.18 20.07
N GLU A 297 36.74 -9.23 19.35
CA GLU A 297 36.83 -8.69 17.99
C GLU A 297 35.78 -9.33 17.09
N ASN A 298 35.62 -10.65 17.19
CA ASN A 298 34.59 -11.38 16.47
C ASN A 298 33.17 -10.96 16.90
N GLU A 299 32.88 -10.96 18.20
CA GLU A 299 31.54 -10.68 18.75
C GLU A 299 31.11 -9.20 18.67
N TYR A 300 32.06 -8.27 18.58
CA TYR A 300 31.82 -6.83 18.60
C TYR A 300 32.01 -6.15 17.24
N TYR A 301 33.06 -6.48 16.48
CA TYR A 301 33.39 -5.81 15.21
C TYR A 301 33.04 -6.62 13.97
N VAL A 302 33.35 -7.92 13.94
CA VAL A 302 33.22 -8.75 12.73
C VAL A 302 31.79 -9.27 12.56
N GLU A 303 31.36 -10.11 13.49
CA GLU A 303 30.01 -10.69 13.54
C GLU A 303 29.27 -10.10 14.74
N THR A 304 29.06 -8.78 14.71
CA THR A 304 28.47 -8.08 15.86
C THR A 304 27.21 -8.78 16.34
N LEU A 305 27.22 -9.22 17.60
CA LEU A 305 26.12 -9.94 18.22
C LEU A 305 24.86 -9.07 18.27
N THR A 306 23.72 -9.62 17.83
CA THR A 306 22.42 -8.94 17.88
C THR A 306 22.07 -8.44 19.28
N ALA A 307 22.46 -9.18 20.33
CA ALA A 307 22.23 -8.77 21.72
C ALA A 307 22.93 -7.44 22.08
N LEU A 308 24.10 -7.17 21.51
CA LEU A 308 24.84 -5.92 21.72
C LEU A 308 24.16 -4.76 20.97
N LYS A 309 23.72 -5.00 19.73
CA LYS A 309 22.95 -4.02 18.93
C LYS A 309 21.65 -3.62 19.63
N CYS A 310 20.89 -4.62 20.10
CA CYS A 310 19.67 -4.40 20.88
C CYS A 310 19.96 -3.60 22.15
N ARG A 311 21.03 -3.94 22.89
CA ARG A 311 21.39 -3.20 24.12
C ARG A 311 21.76 -1.75 23.82
N ALA A 312 22.54 -1.50 22.76
CA ALA A 312 22.90 -0.16 22.33
C ALA A 312 21.67 0.69 22.00
N TYR A 313 20.81 0.16 21.13
CA TYR A 313 19.62 0.89 20.68
C TYR A 313 18.61 1.08 21.81
N GLU A 314 18.35 0.07 22.64
CA GLU A 314 17.45 0.18 23.79
C GLU A 314 17.96 1.17 24.84
N THR A 315 19.28 1.32 24.98
CA THR A 315 19.86 2.35 25.86
C THR A 315 19.51 3.74 25.37
N LEU A 316 19.80 4.05 24.10
CA LEU A 316 19.40 5.30 23.46
C LEU A 316 17.88 5.53 23.56
N TYR A 317 17.10 4.52 23.20
CA TYR A 317 15.66 4.65 23.12
C TYR A 317 15.04 4.93 24.49
N LYS A 318 15.51 4.31 25.57
CA LYS A 318 15.01 4.58 26.93
C LYS A 318 15.32 6.00 27.40
N GLU A 319 16.49 6.52 27.06
CA GLU A 319 16.90 7.87 27.43
C GLU A 319 16.09 8.94 26.67
N TYR A 320 15.77 8.67 25.40
CA TYR A 320 15.15 9.65 24.50
C TYR A 320 13.75 9.27 24.01
N GLU A 321 13.07 8.33 24.67
CA GLU A 321 11.77 7.80 24.25
C GLU A 321 10.74 8.91 24.04
N ASN A 322 10.68 9.85 24.97
CA ASN A 322 9.72 10.96 24.96
C ASN A 322 9.89 11.88 23.74
N VAL A 323 11.06 11.85 23.10
CA VAL A 323 11.36 12.64 21.92
C VAL A 323 11.18 11.78 20.66
N ILE A 324 12.00 10.73 20.52
CA ILE A 324 12.07 9.94 19.28
C ILE A 324 10.89 8.96 19.12
N GLY A 325 10.28 8.53 20.23
CA GLY A 325 9.15 7.60 20.22
C GLY A 325 7.86 8.21 19.65
N HIS A 326 7.67 9.53 19.75
CA HIS A 326 6.55 10.23 19.11
C HIS A 326 6.70 10.22 17.58
N TYR A 327 7.91 10.48 17.10
CA TYR A 327 8.26 10.46 15.68
C TYR A 327 7.97 9.09 15.04
N TYR A 328 8.49 7.99 15.61
CA TYR A 328 8.26 6.66 15.07
C TYR A 328 6.79 6.21 15.14
N ARG A 329 6.06 6.60 16.19
CA ARG A 329 4.63 6.29 16.28
C ARG A 329 3.82 6.93 15.18
N ASN A 330 4.09 8.20 14.83
CA ASN A 330 3.39 8.83 13.72
C ASN A 330 3.71 8.12 12.41
N LEU A 331 5.00 7.86 12.15
CA LEU A 331 5.43 7.16 10.94
C LEU A 331 4.80 5.77 10.81
N TYR A 332 4.75 5.00 11.90
CA TYR A 332 4.02 3.73 11.96
C TYR A 332 2.54 3.89 11.59
N ARG A 333 1.86 4.94 12.06
CA ARG A 333 0.45 5.18 11.73
C ARG A 333 0.25 5.50 10.27
N ILE A 334 1.15 6.25 9.63
CA ILE A 334 1.09 6.54 8.19
C ILE A 334 1.24 5.23 7.40
N VAL A 335 2.26 4.43 7.70
CA VAL A 335 2.46 3.15 7.01
C VAL A 335 1.26 2.23 7.25
N LYS A 336 0.71 2.22 8.47
CA LYS A 336 -0.46 1.40 8.79
C LYS A 336 -1.70 1.85 8.01
N LEU A 337 -1.90 3.16 7.85
CA LEU A 337 -2.97 3.71 7.04
C LEU A 337 -2.87 3.21 5.59
N ILE A 338 -1.67 3.25 5.00
CA ILE A 338 -1.43 2.75 3.64
C ILE A 338 -1.73 1.24 3.55
N GLN A 339 -1.16 0.43 4.46
CA GLN A 339 -1.27 -1.03 4.39
C GLN A 339 -2.68 -1.55 4.65
N ASN A 340 -3.44 -0.87 5.53
CA ASN A 340 -4.80 -1.27 5.87
C ASN A 340 -5.85 -0.79 4.86
N ASN A 341 -5.51 0.17 3.99
CA ASN A 341 -6.44 0.63 2.97
C ASN A 341 -6.51 -0.38 1.82
N THR A 342 -7.69 -0.50 1.20
CA THR A 342 -7.89 -1.27 -0.05
C THR A 342 -8.15 -0.27 -1.16
N PHE A 343 -7.20 -0.14 -2.08
CA PHE A 343 -7.28 0.73 -3.26
C PHE A 343 -7.92 0.01 -4.44
N ASP A 344 -7.66 -1.30 -4.59
CA ASP A 344 -8.24 -2.13 -5.63
C ASP A 344 -8.81 -3.42 -5.00
N SER A 345 -10.12 -3.61 -5.09
CA SER A 345 -10.79 -4.80 -4.56
C SER A 345 -10.80 -5.98 -5.52
N GLU A 346 -10.43 -5.78 -6.79
CA GLU A 346 -10.48 -6.77 -7.85
C GLU A 346 -9.13 -7.47 -8.06
N SER A 347 -8.01 -6.76 -7.81
CA SER A 347 -6.66 -7.29 -7.97
C SER A 347 -5.77 -6.95 -6.78
N GLN A 348 -5.32 -7.98 -6.07
CA GLN A 348 -4.33 -7.85 -5.00
C GLN A 348 -2.99 -7.29 -5.52
N GLU A 349 -2.64 -7.57 -6.78
CA GLU A 349 -1.42 -7.05 -7.39
C GLU A 349 -1.49 -5.53 -7.58
N ARG A 350 -2.60 -5.03 -8.16
CA ARG A 350 -2.80 -3.58 -8.35
C ARG A 350 -2.98 -2.85 -7.02
N ASP A 351 -3.64 -3.47 -6.04
CA ASP A 351 -3.73 -2.93 -4.68
C ASP A 351 -2.35 -2.78 -4.02
N ASN A 352 -1.49 -3.80 -4.17
CA ASN A 352 -0.12 -3.76 -3.66
C ASN A 352 0.75 -2.72 -4.39
N GLU A 353 0.52 -2.51 -5.69
CA GLU A 353 1.20 -1.49 -6.49
C GLU A 353 0.82 -0.07 -6.05
N GLU A 354 -0.46 0.24 -5.88
CA GLU A 354 -0.93 1.52 -5.33
C GLU A 354 -0.35 1.74 -3.92
N LYS A 355 -0.40 0.72 -3.05
CA LYS A 355 0.26 0.77 -1.73
C LYS A 355 1.75 1.06 -1.85
N ARG A 356 2.45 0.50 -2.85
CA ARG A 356 3.88 0.74 -3.08
C ARG A 356 4.11 2.19 -3.50
N GLN A 357 3.25 2.77 -4.33
CA GLN A 357 3.34 4.18 -4.73
C GLN A 357 3.24 5.11 -3.52
N TYR A 358 2.24 4.94 -2.63
CA TYR A 358 2.12 5.76 -1.42
C TYR A 358 3.28 5.57 -0.43
N ARG A 359 3.81 4.35 -0.30
CA ARG A 359 5.04 4.12 0.47
C ARG A 359 6.23 4.85 -0.14
N GLY A 360 6.35 4.84 -1.46
CA GLY A 360 7.38 5.58 -2.19
C GLY A 360 7.30 7.09 -1.93
N ILE A 361 6.10 7.66 -1.96
CA ILE A 361 5.87 9.08 -1.63
C ILE A 361 6.32 9.39 -0.20
N LEU A 362 5.90 8.58 0.78
CA LEU A 362 6.31 8.73 2.18
C LEU A 362 7.82 8.63 2.34
N ARG A 363 8.44 7.59 1.76
CA ARG A 363 9.89 7.34 1.82
C ARG A 363 10.68 8.52 1.26
N ALA A 364 10.23 9.10 0.16
CA ALA A 364 10.88 10.27 -0.45
C ALA A 364 10.88 11.53 0.44
N GLN A 365 10.07 11.57 1.51
CA GLN A 365 10.09 12.65 2.50
C GLN A 365 11.16 12.46 3.60
N LEU A 366 11.64 11.24 3.79
CA LEU A 366 12.57 10.86 4.86
C LEU A 366 14.01 11.02 4.38
N SER A 367 14.87 11.63 5.20
CA SER A 367 16.32 11.66 4.95
C SER A 367 16.97 10.29 5.18
N SER A 368 18.21 10.14 4.69
CA SER A 368 19.00 8.90 4.88
C SER A 368 19.16 8.53 6.35
N PHE A 369 19.44 9.50 7.23
CA PHE A 369 19.52 9.26 8.68
C PHE A 369 18.16 8.92 9.31
N GLU A 370 17.05 9.51 8.83
CA GLU A 370 15.71 9.12 9.30
C GLU A 370 15.38 7.67 8.93
N LEU A 371 15.74 7.24 7.72
CA LEU A 371 15.58 5.85 7.28
C LEU A 371 16.48 4.90 8.07
N LEU A 372 17.73 5.27 8.29
CA LEU A 372 18.69 4.46 9.04
C LEU A 372 18.27 4.31 10.50
N MET A 373 17.88 5.40 11.15
CA MET A 373 17.37 5.38 12.51
C MET A 373 16.05 4.62 12.64
N LEU A 374 15.18 4.67 11.62
CA LEU A 374 14.00 3.81 11.56
C LEU A 374 14.37 2.33 11.43
N PHE A 375 15.33 2.00 10.57
CA PHE A 375 15.83 0.64 10.41
C PHE A 375 16.33 0.08 11.75
N TYR A 376 17.14 0.85 12.50
CA TYR A 376 17.57 0.45 13.84
C TYR A 376 16.42 0.32 14.84
N ASN A 377 15.42 1.20 14.77
CA ASN A 377 14.23 1.07 15.60
C ASN A 377 13.51 -0.26 15.40
N ILE A 378 13.23 -0.61 14.16
CA ILE A 378 12.44 -1.81 13.86
C ILE A 378 13.26 -3.10 14.06
N SER A 379 14.58 -3.04 13.86
CA SER A 379 15.45 -4.20 13.95
C SER A 379 15.84 -4.53 15.40
N TYR A 380 16.08 -3.50 16.22
CA TYR A 380 16.74 -3.66 17.53
C TYR A 380 15.95 -3.14 18.73
N SER A 381 14.73 -2.62 18.53
CA SER A 381 13.86 -2.24 19.65
C SER A 381 12.64 -3.14 19.81
N GLU A 382 12.30 -3.41 21.06
CA GLU A 382 11.03 -4.05 21.44
C GLU A 382 9.81 -3.25 20.98
N LYS A 383 9.88 -1.91 21.01
CA LYS A 383 8.77 -1.05 20.57
C LYS A 383 8.65 -0.99 19.05
N GLY A 384 9.73 -1.29 18.33
CA GLY A 384 9.79 -1.33 16.87
C GLY A 384 9.17 -2.59 16.27
N LYS A 385 8.99 -3.68 17.03
CA LYS A 385 8.51 -4.99 16.52
C LYS A 385 7.22 -4.91 15.71
N LYS A 386 6.21 -4.18 16.20
CA LYS A 386 4.94 -4.00 15.48
C LYS A 386 5.11 -3.26 14.16
N PHE A 387 6.10 -2.37 14.07
CA PHE A 387 6.42 -1.69 12.83
C PHE A 387 7.23 -2.63 11.91
N LYS A 388 8.17 -3.41 12.45
CA LYS A 388 8.87 -4.48 11.70
C LYS A 388 7.88 -5.41 10.98
N GLU A 389 6.87 -5.93 11.70
CA GLU A 389 5.82 -6.80 11.12
C GLU A 389 5.03 -6.14 9.98
N LEU A 390 4.89 -4.82 10.03
CA LEU A 390 4.14 -4.04 9.04
C LEU A 390 4.95 -3.80 7.76
N VAL A 391 6.28 -3.70 7.87
CA VAL A 391 7.19 -3.42 6.74
C VAL A 391 7.96 -4.63 6.24
N ALA A 392 7.89 -5.76 6.95
CA ALA A 392 8.47 -7.01 6.52
C ALA A 392 7.88 -7.45 5.16
N GLY A 393 8.75 -7.75 4.20
CA GLY A 393 8.37 -8.36 2.91
C GLY A 393 7.74 -7.41 1.91
N ILE A 394 7.67 -6.10 2.20
CA ILE A 394 7.12 -5.09 1.29
C ILE A 394 8.18 -4.14 0.71
N ASN A 395 9.47 -4.48 0.93
CA ASN A 395 10.66 -3.73 0.54
C ASN A 395 10.54 -2.22 0.80
N PHE A 396 10.30 -1.85 2.07
CA PHE A 396 10.09 -0.45 2.44
C PHE A 396 11.34 0.41 2.20
N PHE A 397 12.52 -0.10 2.57
CA PHE A 397 13.78 0.65 2.50
C PHE A 397 14.40 0.66 1.09
N ASP A 398 14.23 -0.41 0.30
CA ASP A 398 14.76 -0.50 -1.07
C ASP A 398 16.26 -0.12 -1.06
N ASP A 399 16.75 0.54 -2.10
CA ASP A 399 18.17 0.92 -2.17
C ASP A 399 18.48 2.29 -1.52
N HIS A 400 17.66 2.74 -0.55
CA HIS A 400 17.78 4.09 0.05
C HIS A 400 18.62 4.11 1.33
N LEU A 401 19.03 2.95 1.84
CA LEU A 401 19.97 2.84 2.95
C LEU A 401 21.39 2.80 2.39
N ILE A 402 22.24 3.71 2.88
CA ILE A 402 23.65 3.79 2.53
C ILE A 402 24.40 2.80 3.43
N GLU A 403 24.92 1.71 2.86
CA GLU A 403 25.58 0.64 3.62
C GLU A 403 26.86 1.14 4.33
N GLU A 404 27.52 2.15 3.76
CA GLU A 404 28.70 2.79 4.36
C GLU A 404 28.37 3.44 5.71
N ASP A 405 27.15 3.96 5.87
CA ASP A 405 26.67 4.65 7.07
C ASP A 405 26.22 3.69 8.17
N PHE A 406 26.17 2.38 7.91
CA PHE A 406 25.81 1.40 8.93
C PHE A 406 26.84 1.40 10.07
N ILE A 407 26.34 1.55 11.30
CA ILE A 407 27.10 1.37 12.55
C ILE A 407 27.65 -0.07 12.60
N TRP A 408 26.85 -1.06 12.24
CA TRP A 408 27.22 -2.48 12.23
C TRP A 408 27.24 -3.01 10.80
N LYS A 409 28.42 -3.42 10.33
CA LYS A 409 28.63 -3.81 8.91
C LYS A 409 27.86 -5.07 8.50
N ASN A 410 27.55 -5.97 9.44
CA ASN A 410 26.73 -7.14 9.19
C ASN A 410 25.22 -6.85 9.10
N ASP A 411 24.77 -5.59 9.21
CA ASP A 411 23.35 -5.22 9.07
C ASP A 411 22.81 -5.35 7.65
N VAL A 412 23.69 -5.45 6.65
CA VAL A 412 23.29 -5.79 5.27
C VAL A 412 22.50 -7.11 5.25
N THR A 413 22.88 -8.08 6.10
CA THR A 413 22.16 -9.34 6.25
C THR A 413 20.81 -9.16 6.94
N GLU A 414 20.71 -8.29 7.95
CA GLU A 414 19.44 -8.01 8.63
C GLU A 414 18.45 -7.30 7.69
N LEU A 415 18.92 -6.37 6.87
CA LEU A 415 18.13 -5.73 5.83
C LEU A 415 17.61 -6.75 4.80
N ALA A 416 18.49 -7.65 4.32
CA ALA A 416 18.09 -8.72 3.41
C ALA A 416 17.02 -9.65 4.04
N ASN A 417 17.16 -9.99 5.32
CA ASN A 417 16.20 -10.81 6.05
C ASN A 417 14.83 -10.11 6.19
N LEU A 418 14.82 -8.79 6.45
CA LEU A 418 13.59 -8.01 6.52
C LEU A 418 12.79 -8.06 5.20
N ASN A 419 13.51 -8.09 4.07
CA ASN A 419 12.91 -8.17 2.73
C ASN A 419 12.48 -9.59 2.36
N LYS A 420 13.09 -10.63 2.95
CA LYS A 420 12.73 -12.04 2.73
C LYS A 420 11.41 -12.44 3.41
N TYR A 421 11.06 -11.80 4.52
CA TYR A 421 9.86 -12.14 5.29
C TYR A 421 8.59 -11.48 4.75
N LYS A 422 7.83 -12.19 3.89
CA LYS A 422 6.34 -12.31 3.85
C LYS A 422 5.83 -12.84 2.51
N TYR A 423 6.64 -13.55 1.74
CA TYR A 423 6.16 -14.38 0.65
C TYR A 423 7.02 -15.64 0.59
N ASP A 424 6.41 -16.77 0.99
CA ASP A 424 6.73 -18.03 0.30
C ASP A 424 6.63 -17.75 -1.20
N GLU A 425 7.68 -18.15 -1.90
CA GLU A 425 7.94 -18.01 -3.33
C GLU A 425 6.68 -17.95 -4.22
N LYS A 426 6.40 -16.77 -4.78
CA LYS A 426 6.11 -16.61 -6.22
C LYS A 426 6.70 -15.30 -6.72
N THR A 427 7.85 -15.44 -7.36
CA THR A 427 8.45 -14.59 -8.39
C THR A 427 7.56 -13.47 -8.94
N ASN A 428 8.05 -12.24 -8.88
CA ASN A 428 8.04 -11.32 -10.02
C ASN A 428 9.36 -10.54 -10.02
N SER A 429 10.36 -11.19 -10.62
CA SER A 429 11.52 -10.52 -11.20
C SER A 429 11.01 -9.68 -12.37
N PHE A 430 10.95 -8.37 -12.19
CA PHE A 430 11.04 -7.41 -13.29
C PHE A 430 12.12 -6.41 -12.90
N TYR A 431 12.99 -6.10 -13.87
CA TYR A 431 14.28 -5.39 -13.76
C TYR A 431 15.52 -6.23 -13.45
N ASN A 432 15.90 -7.09 -14.40
CA ASN A 432 17.27 -6.99 -14.93
C ASN A 432 17.21 -6.04 -16.13
N GLY A 433 17.80 -4.85 -15.99
CA GLY A 433 17.98 -3.93 -17.09
C GLY A 433 19.01 -4.52 -18.06
N GLU A 434 18.54 -4.90 -19.25
CA GLU A 434 19.40 -5.13 -20.40
C GLU A 434 20.13 -3.83 -20.73
N THR A 435 21.44 -3.84 -20.58
CA THR A 435 22.34 -3.01 -21.37
C THR A 435 22.15 -3.37 -22.84
N LEU A 436 21.44 -2.53 -23.57
CA LEU A 436 21.47 -2.54 -25.04
C LEU A 436 22.62 -1.65 -25.49
N ASP A 437 23.68 -2.31 -25.94
CA ASP A 437 24.70 -1.76 -26.81
C ASP A 437 24.04 -1.26 -28.11
N GLY A 438 24.37 -0.04 -28.50
CA GLY A 438 23.97 0.62 -29.74
C GLY A 438 24.89 1.79 -30.04
#